data_AF-A0AAD1W6B2-F1
#
_entry.id   AF-A0AAD1W6B2-F1
#
_cell.length_a   1.000
_cell.length_b   1.000
_cell.length_c   1.000
_cell.angle_alpha   90.00
_cell.angle_beta   90.00
_cell.angle_gamma   90.00
#
_symmetry.space_group_name_H-M   'P 1'
#
loop_
_entity.id
_entity.type
_entity.pdbx_description
1 polymer ?
#
loop_
_entity_poly.entity_id
_entity_poly.type
_entity_poly.pdbx_seq_one_letter_code
_entity_poly.pdbx_strand_id
1 'polypeptide(L)'
;HRDLDTLLSARNAPMTWSDHAPVILTIENPRPFRSQRTWKLNESLLEDPLIQTEIQNTLDHFFLTNKTTDSAPTTVWEAHKCVIRGILIKHGTGLKKQRAQEIAHLSTQLAHLEMLHKQDLRDETYKQLLEARAKLKSCLKSKIQNTYNIL
;
A
#
# COMPACT_ATOMS: atom_id res chain seq x y z
N HIS A 1 6.91 16.82 -30.62
CA HIS A 1 8.32 17.02 -30.21
C HIS A 1 8.43 18.07 -29.08
N ARG A 2 7.58 17.99 -28.04
CA ARG A 2 7.57 18.93 -26.88
C ARG A 2 7.41 18.23 -25.52
N ASP A 3 7.23 16.91 -25.50
CA ASP A 3 7.00 16.17 -24.26
C ASP A 3 8.30 15.64 -23.63
N LEU A 4 9.42 15.63 -24.37
CA LEU A 4 10.73 15.24 -23.85
C LEU A 4 11.26 16.22 -22.79
N ASP A 5 10.82 17.48 -22.83
CA ASP A 5 11.23 18.51 -21.87
C ASP A 5 10.70 18.22 -20.46
N THR A 6 9.69 17.35 -20.33
CA THR A 6 9.15 16.90 -19.05
C THR A 6 9.87 15.66 -18.50
N LEU A 7 10.77 15.04 -19.27
CA LEU A 7 11.49 13.84 -18.82
C LEU A 7 12.62 14.24 -17.88
N LEU A 8 12.50 13.85 -16.60
CA LEU A 8 13.51 14.11 -15.58
C LEU A 8 14.61 13.04 -15.57
N SER A 9 14.24 11.77 -15.76
CA SER A 9 15.23 10.68 -15.87
C SER A 9 14.65 9.42 -16.49
N ALA A 10 15.53 8.61 -17.07
CA ALA A 10 15.23 7.26 -17.54
C ALA A 10 16.27 6.30 -16.98
N ARG A 11 15.85 5.19 -16.36
CA ARG A 11 16.77 4.15 -15.88
C ARG A 11 16.20 2.76 -16.06
N ASN A 12 17.07 1.79 -16.26
CA ASN A 12 16.70 0.38 -16.27
C ASN A 12 16.58 -0.12 -14.83
N ALA A 13 15.48 -0.79 -14.52
CA ALA A 13 15.25 -1.48 -13.26
C ALA A 13 15.91 -2.87 -13.27
N PRO A 14 16.14 -3.48 -12.09
CA PRO A 14 16.56 -4.87 -11.99
C PRO A 14 15.60 -5.79 -12.75
N MET A 15 16.15 -6.83 -13.38
CA MET A 15 15.42 -7.76 -14.24
C MET A 15 14.61 -8.74 -13.38
N THR A 16 13.38 -8.36 -13.02
CA THR A 16 12.58 -9.09 -12.02
C THR A 16 11.54 -10.07 -12.59
N TRP A 17 11.03 -9.88 -13.81
CA TRP A 17 9.85 -10.63 -14.32
C TRP A 17 10.01 -11.28 -15.71
N SER A 18 10.90 -10.78 -16.55
CA SER A 18 11.18 -11.28 -17.91
C SER A 18 12.67 -11.12 -18.19
N ASP A 19 13.16 -11.70 -19.27
CA ASP A 19 14.43 -11.41 -19.94
C ASP A 19 14.62 -9.93 -20.34
N HIS A 20 13.58 -9.10 -20.20
CA HIS A 20 13.61 -7.66 -20.37
C HIS A 20 13.68 -6.92 -19.02
N ALA A 21 14.60 -5.97 -18.92
CA ALA A 21 14.68 -5.04 -17.78
C ALA A 21 13.62 -3.94 -17.92
N PRO A 22 12.75 -3.69 -16.91
CA PRO A 22 11.78 -2.60 -16.97
C PRO A 22 12.48 -1.24 -17.10
N VAL A 23 12.00 -0.37 -17.99
CA VAL A 23 12.48 1.02 -18.08
C VAL A 23 11.61 1.90 -17.19
N ILE A 24 12.22 2.54 -16.19
CA ILE A 24 11.56 3.50 -15.32
C ILE A 24 11.83 4.90 -15.86
N LEU A 25 10.76 5.61 -16.22
CA LEU A 25 10.77 7.01 -16.61
C LEU A 25 10.24 7.87 -15.45
N THR A 26 10.95 8.94 -15.14
CA THR A 26 10.48 9.98 -14.22
C THR A 26 10.10 11.19 -15.06
N ILE A 27 8.85 11.63 -14.95
CA ILE A 27 8.30 12.72 -15.77
C ILE A 27 7.73 13.79 -14.85
N GLU A 28 8.04 15.04 -15.13
CA GLU A 28 7.47 16.20 -14.47
C GLU A 28 6.06 16.47 -14.99
N ASN A 29 5.09 16.57 -14.09
CA ASN A 29 3.71 16.93 -14.46
C ASN A 29 3.45 18.40 -14.11
N PRO A 30 3.49 19.32 -15.10
CA PRO A 30 3.31 20.75 -14.87
C PRO A 30 1.87 21.13 -14.49
N ARG A 31 0.90 20.22 -14.62
CA ARG A 31 -0.50 20.47 -14.24
C ARG A 31 -1.06 19.26 -13.48
N PRO A 32 -0.84 19.17 -12.15
CA PRO A 32 -1.53 18.15 -11.37
C PRO A 32 -3.04 18.45 -11.43
N PHE A 33 -3.82 17.54 -12.02
CA PHE A 33 -5.27 17.55 -11.85
C PHE A 33 -5.56 17.65 -10.36
N ARG A 34 -6.26 18.71 -9.95
CA ARG A 34 -6.82 18.82 -8.60
C ARG A 34 -8.00 17.87 -8.52
N SER A 35 -7.75 16.57 -8.39
CA SER A 35 -8.82 15.65 -8.02
C SER A 35 -9.31 16.09 -6.65
N GLN A 36 -10.63 16.31 -6.53
CA GLN A 36 -11.25 16.40 -5.21
C GLN A 36 -10.99 15.05 -4.54
N ARG A 37 -10.02 15.00 -3.61
CA ARG A 37 -9.69 13.77 -2.90
C ARG A 37 -10.81 13.48 -1.92
N THR A 38 -11.85 12.82 -2.38
CA THR A 38 -12.84 12.17 -1.51
C THR A 38 -12.17 10.97 -0.87
N TRP A 39 -12.21 10.90 0.45
CA TRP A 39 -11.77 9.70 1.16
C TRP A 39 -12.67 8.52 0.79
N LYS A 40 -12.07 7.42 0.34
CA LYS A 40 -12.76 6.15 0.08
C LYS A 40 -12.34 5.14 1.15
N LEU A 41 -13.32 4.48 1.75
CA LEU A 41 -13.08 3.42 2.72
C LEU A 41 -12.47 2.19 2.01
N ASN A 42 -11.43 1.60 2.60
CA ASN A 42 -10.97 0.27 2.22
C ASN A 42 -11.81 -0.79 2.94
N GLU A 43 -12.77 -1.39 2.23
CA GLU A 43 -13.71 -2.38 2.76
C GLU A 43 -13.01 -3.63 3.29
N SER A 44 -11.85 -4.00 2.74
CA SER A 44 -11.09 -5.16 3.22
C SER A 44 -10.63 -5.03 4.68
N LEU A 45 -10.57 -3.80 5.21
CA LEU A 45 -10.24 -3.57 6.63
C LEU A 45 -11.39 -3.98 7.56
N LEU A 46 -12.62 -3.96 7.06
CA LEU A 46 -13.78 -4.40 7.82
C LEU A 46 -13.87 -5.92 7.90
N GLU A 47 -13.16 -6.65 7.05
CA GLU A 47 -13.10 -8.12 7.06
C GLU A 47 -12.10 -8.66 8.09
N ASP A 48 -11.20 -7.83 8.61
CA ASP A 48 -10.19 -8.23 9.60
C ASP A 48 -10.83 -8.36 11.00
N PRO A 49 -10.86 -9.56 11.61
CA PRO A 49 -11.49 -9.77 12.93
C PRO A 49 -10.88 -8.93 14.05
N LEU A 50 -9.58 -8.60 13.96
CA LEU A 50 -8.91 -7.76 14.97
C LEU A 50 -9.42 -6.33 14.88
N ILE A 51 -9.58 -5.80 13.66
CA ILE A 51 -10.10 -4.45 13.44
C ILE A 51 -11.58 -4.39 13.84
N GLN A 52 -12.38 -5.42 13.51
CA GLN A 52 -13.77 -5.51 13.96
C GLN A 52 -13.87 -5.46 15.49
N THR A 53 -13.03 -6.22 16.19
CA THR A 53 -12.99 -6.26 17.65
C THR A 53 -12.58 -4.91 18.24
N GLU A 54 -11.57 -4.24 17.67
CA GLU A 54 -11.15 -2.89 18.10
C GLU A 54 -12.28 -1.87 17.90
N ILE A 55 -12.97 -1.90 16.76
CA ILE A 55 -14.11 -1.01 16.47
C ILE A 55 -15.23 -1.26 17.49
N GLN A 56 -15.61 -2.51 17.70
CA GLN A 56 -16.69 -2.87 18.63
C GLN A 56 -16.38 -2.38 20.05
N ASN A 57 -15.22 -2.73 20.59
CA ASN A 57 -14.80 -2.32 21.93
C ASN A 57 -14.72 -0.78 22.08
N THR A 58 -14.22 -0.10 21.04
CA THR A 58 -14.12 1.36 21.05
C THR A 58 -15.50 2.02 21.01
N LEU A 59 -16.43 1.47 20.23
CA LEU A 59 -17.80 1.98 20.14
C LEU A 59 -18.58 1.75 21.44
N ASP A 60 -18.44 0.58 22.06
CA ASP A 60 -19.09 0.27 23.34
C ASP A 60 -18.62 1.27 24.42
N HIS A 61 -17.32 1.54 24.48
CA HIS A 61 -16.77 2.57 25.37
C HIS A 61 -17.25 3.99 25.01
N PHE A 62 -17.28 4.33 23.71
CA PHE A 62 -17.74 5.64 23.24
C PHE A 62 -19.18 5.90 23.67
N PHE A 63 -20.09 4.94 23.46
CA PHE A 63 -21.50 5.13 23.83
C PHE A 63 -21.73 5.05 25.33
N LEU A 64 -20.92 4.30 26.09
CA LEU A 64 -20.98 4.31 27.55
C LEU A 64 -20.64 5.70 28.12
N THR A 65 -19.66 6.39 27.53
CA THR A 65 -19.13 7.67 28.02
C THR A 65 -19.86 8.89 27.47
N ASN A 66 -20.45 8.80 26.27
CA ASN A 66 -21.03 9.95 25.56
C ASN A 66 -22.58 9.94 25.51
N LYS A 67 -23.25 8.96 26.14
CA LYS A 67 -24.70 9.00 26.37
C LYS A 67 -25.03 9.93 27.55
N THR A 68 -24.85 11.23 27.36
CA THR A 68 -25.33 12.26 28.29
C THR A 68 -26.60 12.92 27.75
N THR A 69 -27.51 13.33 28.65
CA THR A 69 -28.79 13.98 28.31
C THR A 69 -28.61 15.30 27.55
N ASP A 70 -27.44 15.93 27.66
CA ASP A 70 -27.15 17.26 27.11
C ASP A 70 -26.59 17.23 25.67
N SER A 71 -26.18 16.06 25.16
CA SER A 71 -25.56 15.95 23.84
C SER A 71 -26.59 15.73 22.75
N ALA A 72 -26.62 16.59 21.73
CA ALA A 72 -27.50 16.41 20.57
C ALA A 72 -27.20 15.07 19.85
N PRO A 73 -28.22 14.26 19.51
CA PRO A 73 -28.01 12.96 18.84
C PRO A 73 -27.20 13.04 17.54
N THR A 74 -27.33 14.15 16.80
CA THR A 74 -26.55 14.42 15.58
C THR A 74 -25.06 14.54 15.86
N THR A 75 -24.68 15.22 16.94
CA THR A 75 -23.28 15.39 17.35
C THR A 75 -22.68 14.05 17.77
N VAL A 76 -23.43 13.26 18.54
CA VAL A 76 -23.03 11.89 18.92
C VAL A 76 -22.87 11.02 17.67
N TRP A 77 -23.74 11.21 16.66
CA TRP A 77 -23.65 10.49 15.38
C TRP A 77 -22.40 10.84 14.57
N GLU A 78 -22.10 12.13 14.40
CA GLU A 78 -20.89 12.56 13.70
C GLU A 78 -19.61 12.14 14.44
N ALA A 79 -19.60 12.25 15.77
CA ALA A 79 -18.44 11.92 16.58
C ALA A 79 -18.03 10.44 16.47
N HIS A 80 -18.96 9.49 16.60
CA HIS A 80 -18.57 8.09 16.47
C HIS A 80 -18.15 7.72 15.05
N LYS A 81 -18.74 8.32 14.01
CA LYS A 81 -18.27 8.12 12.63
C LYS A 81 -16.82 8.58 12.49
N CYS A 82 -16.45 9.69 13.11
CA CYS A 82 -15.07 10.16 13.15
C CYS A 82 -14.15 9.17 13.88
N VAL A 83 -14.61 8.58 14.99
CA VAL A 83 -13.85 7.53 15.72
C VAL A 83 -13.58 6.32 14.83
N ILE A 84 -14.62 5.75 14.20
CA ILE A 84 -14.49 4.60 13.30
C ILE A 84 -13.53 4.93 12.14
N ARG A 85 -13.67 6.10 11.52
CA ARG A 85 -12.77 6.55 10.45
C ARG A 85 -11.32 6.65 10.93
N GLY A 86 -11.09 7.16 12.14
CA GLY A 86 -9.76 7.26 12.73
C GLY A 86 -9.08 5.89 12.86
N ILE A 87 -9.82 4.89 13.35
CA ILE A 87 -9.34 3.50 13.46
C ILE A 87 -8.97 2.94 12.08
N LEU A 88 -9.86 3.09 11.10
CA LEU A 88 -9.66 2.56 9.75
C LEU A 88 -8.49 3.26 9.02
N ILE A 89 -8.34 4.58 9.19
CA ILE A 89 -7.21 5.32 8.63
C ILE A 89 -5.88 4.89 9.26
N LYS A 90 -5.85 4.70 10.58
CA LYS A 90 -4.66 4.21 11.32
C LYS A 90 -4.22 2.86 10.75
N HIS A 91 -5.13 1.89 10.66
CA HIS A 91 -4.83 0.54 10.14
C HIS A 91 -4.46 0.56 8.66
N GLY A 92 -5.22 1.26 7.83
CA GLY A 92 -4.93 1.37 6.40
C GLY A 92 -3.56 2.00 6.12
N THR A 93 -3.19 3.02 6.90
CA THR A 93 -1.86 3.66 6.80
C THR A 93 -0.75 2.71 7.27
N GLY A 94 -0.96 1.98 8.36
CA GLY A 94 -0.03 0.96 8.87
C GLY A 94 0.24 -0.13 7.85
N LEU A 95 -0.82 -0.73 7.28
CA LEU A 95 -0.70 -1.76 6.25
C LEU A 95 0.00 -1.26 4.99
N LYS A 96 -0.30 -0.03 4.56
CA LYS A 96 0.39 0.60 3.43
C LYS A 96 1.89 0.75 3.70
N LYS A 97 2.25 1.18 4.90
CA LYS A 97 3.65 1.32 5.33
C LYS A 97 4.36 -0.04 5.36
N GLN A 98 3.74 -1.05 5.98
CA GLN A 98 4.29 -2.41 6.05
C GLN A 98 4.51 -3.01 4.65
N ARG A 99 3.54 -2.87 3.75
CA ARG A 99 3.69 -3.32 2.35
C ARG A 99 4.82 -2.61 1.63
N ALA A 100 4.95 -1.30 1.80
CA ALA A 100 6.04 -0.54 1.18
C ALA A 100 7.41 -0.98 1.69
N GLN A 101 7.53 -1.27 2.99
CA GLN A 101 8.74 -1.83 3.59
C GLN A 101 9.06 -3.21 3.05
N GLU A 102 8.07 -4.10 2.94
CA GLU A 102 8.23 -5.45 2.38
C GLU A 102 8.72 -5.41 0.93
N ILE A 103 8.13 -4.54 0.08
CA ILE A 103 8.56 -4.37 -1.31
C ILE A 103 10.00 -3.86 -1.38
N ALA A 104 10.35 -2.88 -0.56
CA ALA A 104 11.71 -2.34 -0.52
C ALA A 104 12.71 -3.41 -0.10
N HIS A 105 12.40 -4.15 0.97
CA HIS A 105 13.23 -5.25 1.47
C HIS A 105 13.44 -6.33 0.40
N LEU A 106 12.35 -6.85 -0.19
CA LEU A 106 12.43 -7.87 -1.24
C LEU A 106 13.22 -7.37 -2.45
N SER A 107 13.07 -6.10 -2.84
CA SER A 107 13.84 -5.52 -3.96
C SER A 107 15.33 -5.47 -3.66
N THR A 108 15.73 -5.10 -2.43
CA THR A 108 17.13 -5.08 -2.01
C THR A 108 17.73 -6.50 -1.94
N GLN A 109 16.96 -7.46 -1.43
CA GLN A 109 17.36 -8.86 -1.38
C GLN A 109 17.57 -9.42 -2.78
N LEU A 110 16.68 -9.08 -3.73
CA LEU A 110 16.77 -9.53 -5.11
C LEU A 110 18.04 -9.01 -5.80
N ALA A 111 18.36 -7.72 -5.62
CA ALA A 111 19.58 -7.13 -6.18
C ALA A 111 20.85 -7.80 -5.64
N HIS A 112 20.87 -8.12 -4.34
CA HIS A 112 21.98 -8.82 -3.71
C HIS A 112 22.12 -10.27 -4.22
N LEU A 113 21.01 -11.01 -4.29
CA LEU A 113 21.00 -12.38 -4.80
C LEU A 113 21.39 -12.46 -6.28
N GLU A 114 20.97 -11.49 -7.10
CA GLU A 114 21.38 -11.39 -8.51
C GLU A 114 22.90 -11.16 -8.64
N MET A 115 23.48 -10.32 -7.78
CA MET A 115 24.92 -10.09 -7.76
C MET A 115 25.68 -11.37 -7.37
N LEU A 116 25.25 -12.06 -6.31
CA LEU A 116 25.89 -13.30 -5.86
C LEU A 116 25.77 -14.42 -6.90
N HIS A 117 24.59 -14.57 -7.50
CA HIS A 117 24.37 -15.62 -8.50
C HIS A 117 25.21 -15.39 -9.76
N LYS A 118 25.42 -14.13 -10.18
CA LYS A 118 26.33 -13.80 -11.29
C LYS A 118 27.80 -14.17 -11.00
N GLN A 119 28.21 -14.17 -9.73
CA GLN A 119 29.60 -14.47 -9.34
C GLN A 119 29.86 -15.97 -9.17
N ASP A 120 28.89 -16.70 -8.61
CA ASP A 120 29.12 -18.06 -8.10
C ASP A 120 28.21 -19.12 -8.75
N LEU A 121 27.22 -18.72 -9.56
CA LEU A 121 26.30 -19.60 -10.32
C LEU A 121 25.64 -20.74 -9.48
N ARG A 122 25.61 -20.61 -8.15
CA ARG A 122 25.14 -21.67 -7.25
C ARG A 122 23.64 -21.87 -7.37
N ASP A 123 23.22 -23.13 -7.40
CA ASP A 123 21.81 -23.53 -7.51
C ASP A 123 20.97 -23.07 -6.31
N GLU A 124 21.57 -23.00 -5.11
CA GLU A 124 20.90 -22.52 -3.90
C GLU A 124 20.56 -21.01 -3.97
N THR A 125 21.48 -20.19 -4.51
CA THR A 125 21.23 -18.76 -4.72
C THR A 125 20.13 -18.51 -5.76
N TYR A 126 20.04 -19.38 -6.76
CA TYR A 126 18.99 -19.33 -7.78
C TYR A 126 17.61 -19.63 -7.20
N LYS A 127 17.50 -20.64 -6.32
CA LYS A 127 16.23 -20.96 -5.62
C LYS A 127 15.73 -19.80 -4.78
N GLN A 128 16.61 -19.19 -3.97
CA GLN A 128 16.27 -18.03 -3.14
C GLN A 128 15.82 -16.83 -3.98
N LEU A 129 16.45 -16.63 -5.14
CA LEU A 129 16.11 -15.57 -6.08
C LEU A 129 14.73 -15.79 -6.71
N LEU A 130 14.40 -17.03 -7.08
CA LEU A 130 13.07 -17.38 -7.59
C LEU A 130 11.98 -17.17 -6.54
N GLU A 131 12.26 -17.54 -5.29
CA GLU A 131 11.33 -17.34 -4.17
C GLU A 131 11.10 -15.84 -3.89
N ALA A 132 12.16 -15.04 -3.84
CA ALA A 132 12.07 -13.59 -3.67
C ALA A 132 11.27 -12.93 -4.80
N ARG A 133 11.49 -13.35 -6.06
CA ARG A 133 10.70 -12.89 -7.22
C ARG A 133 9.22 -13.26 -7.09
N ALA A 134 8.91 -14.48 -6.68
CA ALA A 134 7.53 -14.94 -6.49
C ALA A 134 6.82 -14.13 -5.39
N LYS A 135 7.47 -13.91 -4.25
CA LYS A 135 6.97 -13.08 -3.15
C LYS A 135 6.72 -11.63 -3.59
N LEU A 136 7.68 -11.02 -4.27
CA LEU A 136 7.56 -9.65 -4.78
C LEU A 136 6.42 -9.52 -5.80
N LYS A 137 6.27 -10.49 -6.70
CA LYS A 137 5.16 -10.56 -7.67
C LYS A 137 3.80 -10.66 -6.97
N SER A 138 3.68 -11.49 -5.94
CA SER A 138 2.45 -11.61 -5.14
C SER A 138 2.10 -10.27 -4.46
N CYS A 139 3.09 -9.64 -3.83
CA CYS A 139 2.91 -8.37 -3.11
C CYS A 139 2.43 -7.25 -4.06
N LEU A 140 2.96 -7.19 -5.28
CA LEU A 140 2.56 -6.20 -6.28
C LEU A 140 1.22 -6.50 -6.95
N LYS A 141 0.86 -7.78 -7.15
CA LYS A 141 -0.47 -8.17 -7.64
C LYS A 141 -1.59 -7.73 -6.69
N SER A 142 -1.35 -7.78 -5.38
CA SER A 142 -2.29 -7.26 -4.38
C SER A 142 -2.56 -5.75 -4.50
N LYS A 143 -1.61 -4.99 -5.06
CA LYS A 143 -1.75 -3.54 -5.32
C LYS A 143 -2.72 -3.32 -6.48
N ILE A 144 -2.52 -4.07 -7.57
CA ILE A 144 -3.33 -4.06 -8.80
C ILE A 144 -4.80 -4.29 -8.46
N GLN A 145 -5.16 -5.39 -7.80
CA GLN A 145 -6.57 -5.71 -7.48
C GLN A 145 -7.26 -4.60 -6.67
N ASN A 146 -6.56 -3.99 -5.71
CA ASN A 146 -7.07 -2.86 -4.93
C ASN A 146 -7.25 -1.59 -5.77
N THR A 147 -6.45 -1.40 -6.83
CA THR A 147 -6.61 -0.30 -7.81
C THR A 147 -7.68 -0.55 -8.87
N TYR A 148 -7.98 -1.79 -9.24
CA TYR A 148 -9.03 -2.10 -10.24
C TYR A 148 -10.44 -2.12 -9.63
N ASN A 149 -10.58 -2.24 -8.31
CA ASN A 149 -11.82 -1.90 -7.60
C ASN A 149 -12.08 -0.37 -7.52
N ILE A 150 -11.40 0.42 -8.35
CA ILE A 150 -11.46 1.89 -8.43
C ILE A 150 -11.90 2.37 -9.84
N LEU A 151 -12.29 1.46 -10.74
CA LEU A 151 -13.03 1.76 -11.97
C LEU A 151 -14.33 0.94 -11.98
#